data_AF-A0A413VIR5-F1
#
_entry.id   AF-A0A413VIR5-F1
#
_cell.length_a   1.000
_cell.length_b   1.000
_cell.length_c   1.000
_cell.angle_alpha   90.00
_cell.angle_beta   90.00
_cell.angle_gamma   90.00
#
_symmetry.space_group_name_H-M   'P 1'
#
loop_
_entity.id
_entity.type
_entity.pdbx_description
1 polymer ?
#
loop_
_entity_poly.entity_id
_entity_poly.type
_entity_poly.pdbx_seq_one_letter_code
_entity_poly.pdbx_strand_id
1 'polypeptide(L)'
;MKSIRYKNRNIQVFLLICLGIVTLFSCKDDDDVQPSFFGVSEEESEFVVPDCGDTYAVNLSADQDWYVESNAEWCMVSPANGNASTVCELRVDTSYLYKEREAVITFRSGSKASQVKVFQYGYEKIIKLDKEAVEVEDFVDYEKMFTELNVTSNVKYEVVPVDATQKWVRVSVPEKKVGSVPRPDKIRFDFDIYTQSDADRVAEFTFRQTDAKEGEAPIEKTFTFRQKKSERIVPSRRGDSLALLAISRMMKCYTQWDGSQPMIYWNNVKTEEVDYKYVDGDFVRDTTELRVVGVNFYIFNTDNSIPFQIRYLNQLKTLVFTGNENSYRKSIKLEDDVTYLDSLESLAFIGYGINSLPARMTNLKKLKELEMTGNPLQEFPMDIIETLDKDSLLYVSLGNCRHYEVGSNLFTNKKDSIGLRGELPERLFLLKRVAYLHLSYNYFEGSIPAMEGVADVMPQLKALSLNLNYLSGMIPEWILKHKRLKCWNPYTMVFNQTYNGRDSKNRRVGFDNEPDFIETPCPDWEENTNNTALTPSSFDSTFRWFHYYDASKKQYPKLSLDGNWGEIDD
;
A
#
# COMPACT_ATOMS: atom_id res chain seq x y z
N MET A 1 31.64 12.58 3.14
CA MET A 1 31.85 13.94 3.66
C MET A 1 33.25 14.41 3.29
N LYS A 2 33.36 15.44 2.44
CA LYS A 2 34.62 16.17 2.24
C LYS A 2 34.84 17.04 3.48
N SER A 3 36.04 16.96 4.03
CA SER A 3 36.58 17.82 5.08
C SER A 3 36.40 19.29 4.71
N ILE A 4 35.63 20.02 5.52
CA ILE A 4 35.66 21.49 5.53
C ILE A 4 36.75 21.87 6.54
N ARG A 5 37.95 22.12 6.01
CA ARG A 5 39.05 22.77 6.73
C ARG A 5 38.70 24.24 6.92
N TYR A 6 38.52 24.66 8.16
CA TYR A 6 38.74 26.06 8.52
C TYR A 6 40.25 26.32 8.58
N LYS A 7 40.69 27.39 7.91
CA LYS A 7 42.08 27.82 7.82
C LYS A 7 42.15 29.30 8.18
N ASN A 8 43.27 29.67 8.82
CA ASN A 8 43.83 31.01 9.07
C ASN A 8 43.27 31.74 10.31
N ARG A 9 44.05 32.49 11.09
CA ARG A 9 45.49 32.90 11.07
C ARG A 9 45.71 33.62 12.41
N ASN A 10 46.84 33.41 13.09
CA ASN A 10 47.74 34.50 13.44
C ASN A 10 49.09 33.95 13.93
N ILE A 11 50.11 34.68 13.50
CA ILE A 11 51.55 34.44 13.62
C ILE A 11 52.02 35.23 14.85
N GLN A 12 52.88 34.64 15.69
CA GLN A 12 54.08 35.34 16.14
C GLN A 12 55.25 34.34 16.27
N VAL A 13 56.32 34.69 15.57
CA VAL A 13 57.65 34.09 15.62
C VAL A 13 58.39 34.71 16.79
N PHE A 14 59.05 33.90 17.62
CA PHE A 14 60.24 34.33 18.33
C PHE A 14 61.34 33.26 18.19
N LEU A 15 62.53 33.73 17.84
CA LEU A 15 63.75 33.00 17.56
C LEU A 15 64.86 33.79 18.26
N LEU A 16 65.71 33.14 19.06
CA LEU A 16 67.10 33.48 19.48
C LEU A 16 67.41 32.73 20.80
N ILE A 17 68.22 31.66 20.85
CA ILE A 17 69.70 31.50 20.74
C ILE A 17 70.44 31.60 22.09
N CYS A 18 71.17 30.50 22.41
CA CYS A 18 72.33 30.31 23.31
C CYS A 18 72.12 30.54 24.83
N LEU A 19 72.78 29.85 25.76
CA LEU A 19 74.17 29.37 25.80
C LEU A 19 74.29 28.22 26.81
N GLY A 20 75.18 27.27 26.56
CA GLY A 20 75.59 26.28 27.55
C GLY A 20 76.41 26.90 28.68
N ILE A 21 76.31 26.30 29.86
CA ILE A 21 77.35 26.36 30.88
C ILE A 21 77.74 24.91 31.19
N VAL A 22 78.88 24.51 30.63
CA VAL A 22 79.72 23.45 31.19
C VAL A 22 80.66 24.15 32.17
N THR A 23 80.61 23.76 33.45
CA THR A 23 81.73 23.96 34.37
C THR A 23 82.06 22.64 35.06
N LEU A 24 83.36 22.35 35.01
CA LEU A 24 84.03 21.17 35.53
C LEU A 24 84.04 21.13 37.07
N PHE A 25 83.95 19.89 37.58
CA PHE A 25 84.33 19.35 38.88
C PHE A 25 84.94 20.30 39.95
N SER A 26 84.33 20.27 41.13
CA SER A 26 85.06 20.26 42.40
C SER A 26 84.45 19.18 43.29
N CYS A 27 85.20 18.11 43.57
CA CYS A 27 84.80 17.10 44.55
C CYS A 27 84.79 17.75 45.93
N LYS A 28 83.62 17.76 46.55
CA LYS A 28 83.45 17.75 48.00
C LYS A 28 82.28 16.82 48.28
N ASP A 29 82.57 15.76 49.03
CA ASP A 29 81.56 14.85 49.58
C ASP A 29 80.66 15.65 50.52
N ASP A 30 79.54 16.11 49.99
CA ASP A 30 78.34 16.45 50.75
C ASP A 30 77.22 15.63 50.10
N ASP A 31 76.38 14.98 50.90
CA ASP A 31 75.24 14.18 50.45
C ASP A 31 74.27 15.06 49.62
N ASP A 32 74.53 15.17 48.31
CA ASP A 32 73.67 15.84 47.35
C ASP A 32 72.40 14.99 47.18
N VAL A 33 71.36 15.35 47.94
CA VAL A 33 69.99 14.99 47.58
C VAL A 33 69.69 15.69 46.26
N GLN A 34 69.91 14.98 45.13
CA GLN A 34 69.39 15.41 43.82
C GLN A 34 67.91 15.75 44.00
N PRO A 35 67.47 16.98 43.70
CA PRO A 35 66.07 17.36 43.89
C PRO A 35 65.23 16.49 42.98
N SER A 36 64.37 15.64 43.56
CA SER A 36 63.63 14.70 42.72
C SER A 36 62.69 15.46 41.78
N PHE A 37 62.62 15.06 40.51
CA PHE A 37 61.75 15.73 39.54
C PHE A 37 60.55 14.85 39.20
N PHE A 38 59.36 15.42 39.37
CA PHE A 38 58.11 14.72 39.10
C PHE A 38 57.05 15.73 38.64
N GLY A 39 56.52 15.52 37.44
CA GLY A 39 55.46 16.38 36.91
C GLY A 39 55.10 16.10 35.47
N VAL A 40 53.88 16.49 35.11
CA VAL A 40 53.42 16.60 33.72
C VAL A 40 53.75 18.01 33.22
N SER A 41 54.02 18.15 31.91
CA SER A 41 54.20 19.45 31.26
C SER A 41 53.02 20.39 31.51
N GLU A 42 53.25 21.69 31.72
CA GLU A 42 52.17 22.68 31.87
C GLU A 42 51.25 22.71 30.63
N GLU A 43 51.81 22.48 29.43
CA GLU A 43 51.06 22.44 28.16
C GLU A 43 50.09 21.23 28.07
N GLU A 44 50.27 20.23 28.95
CA GLU A 44 49.50 18.97 28.97
C GLU A 44 48.73 18.80 30.28
N SER A 45 48.58 19.89 31.05
CA SER A 45 47.83 19.93 32.30
C SER A 45 46.30 19.96 32.08
N GLU A 46 45.84 20.29 30.87
CA GLU A 46 44.43 20.38 30.52
C GLU A 46 44.16 19.95 29.06
N PHE A 47 43.19 19.06 28.85
CA PHE A 47 42.72 18.62 27.55
C PHE A 47 41.25 18.96 27.35
N VAL A 48 40.91 19.51 26.19
CA VAL A 48 39.52 19.68 25.73
C VAL A 48 39.26 18.73 24.57
N VAL A 49 38.33 17.79 24.78
CA VAL A 49 38.14 16.60 23.95
C VAL A 49 36.75 16.62 23.29
N PRO A 50 36.63 16.25 22.00
CA PRO A 50 35.34 16.14 21.34
C PRO A 50 34.47 15.02 21.95
N ASP A 51 33.17 15.10 21.72
CA ASP A 51 32.15 14.14 22.16
C ASP A 51 32.45 12.69 21.72
N CYS A 52 33.11 12.49 20.58
CA CYS A 52 33.47 11.17 20.09
C CYS A 52 34.62 10.51 20.87
N GLY A 53 35.41 11.28 21.62
CA GLY A 53 36.64 10.81 22.26
C GLY A 53 37.82 10.74 21.27
N ASP A 54 39.03 10.60 21.81
CA ASP A 54 40.28 10.37 21.06
C ASP A 54 41.39 9.89 22.02
N THR A 55 42.59 9.67 21.49
CA THR A 55 43.81 9.37 22.26
C THR A 55 44.79 10.55 22.22
N TYR A 56 45.32 10.91 23.38
CA TYR A 56 46.25 12.03 23.57
C TYR A 56 47.55 11.57 24.21
N ALA A 57 48.65 12.24 23.91
CA ALA A 57 49.93 11.99 24.55
C ALA A 57 50.12 12.92 25.76
N VAL A 58 50.62 12.36 26.86
CA VAL A 58 50.99 13.09 28.08
C VAL A 58 52.43 12.74 28.42
N ASN A 59 53.32 13.71 28.34
CA ASN A 59 54.73 13.58 28.71
C ASN A 59 54.87 13.70 30.23
N LEU A 60 55.21 12.57 30.86
CA LEU A 60 55.49 12.50 32.29
C LEU A 60 57.00 12.52 32.52
N SER A 61 57.46 13.51 33.26
CA SER A 61 58.83 13.59 33.77
C SER A 61 58.86 13.01 35.19
N ALA A 62 59.62 11.93 35.40
CA ALA A 62 59.78 11.26 36.67
C ALA A 62 61.17 10.61 36.81
N ASP A 63 61.70 10.60 38.04
CA ASP A 63 62.96 9.95 38.44
C ASP A 63 62.79 8.85 39.50
N GLN A 64 61.56 8.58 39.92
CA GLN A 64 61.17 7.54 40.88
C GLN A 64 59.95 6.76 40.38
N ASP A 65 59.59 5.69 41.09
CA ASP A 65 58.36 4.94 40.86
C ASP A 65 57.13 5.86 40.92
N TRP A 66 56.24 5.68 39.96
CA TRP A 66 55.03 6.47 39.83
C TRP A 66 53.86 5.60 39.38
N TYR A 67 52.65 6.06 39.69
CA TYR A 67 51.40 5.48 39.23
C TYR A 67 50.37 6.57 38.94
N VAL A 68 49.33 6.22 38.21
CA VAL A 68 48.26 7.13 37.81
C VAL A 68 46.90 6.63 38.27
N GLU A 69 46.06 7.54 38.72
CA GLU A 69 44.68 7.30 39.10
C GLU A 69 43.78 8.21 38.26
N SER A 70 42.74 7.65 37.64
CA SER A 70 41.66 8.41 37.03
C SER A 70 40.43 8.34 37.91
N ASN A 71 39.78 9.48 38.16
CA ASN A 71 38.48 9.51 38.85
C ASN A 71 37.30 9.11 37.94
N ALA A 72 37.57 8.79 36.67
CA ALA A 72 36.58 8.59 35.63
C ALA A 72 36.90 7.35 34.78
N GLU A 73 36.00 6.37 34.77
CA GLU A 73 36.19 5.12 34.03
C GLU A 73 36.29 5.30 32.51
N TRP A 74 35.74 6.40 31.97
CA TRP A 74 35.78 6.74 30.54
C TRP A 74 37.08 7.41 30.07
N CYS A 75 38.02 7.61 31.00
CA CYS A 75 39.27 8.33 30.76
C CYS A 75 40.44 7.53 31.35
N MET A 76 41.12 6.78 30.51
CA MET A 76 42.15 5.81 30.91
C MET A 76 43.54 6.26 30.50
N VAL A 77 44.56 5.85 31.26
CA VAL A 77 45.97 6.18 30.99
C VAL A 77 46.80 4.91 30.87
N SER A 78 47.68 4.84 29.86
CA SER A 78 48.59 3.72 29.64
C SER A 78 50.01 4.20 29.28
N PRO A 79 51.08 3.73 29.94
CA PRO A 79 51.06 2.80 31.07
C PRO A 79 50.53 3.48 32.34
N ALA A 80 49.87 2.71 33.21
CA ALA A 80 49.27 3.23 34.44
C ALA A 80 50.27 3.35 35.62
N ASN A 81 51.49 2.85 35.43
CA ASN A 81 52.61 2.97 36.36
C ASN A 81 53.92 2.82 35.60
N GLY A 82 55.02 3.23 36.25
CA GLY A 82 56.36 3.14 35.71
C GLY A 82 57.39 3.62 36.73
N ASN A 83 58.66 3.64 36.33
CA ASN A 83 59.80 3.99 37.19
C ASN A 83 60.74 5.04 36.58
N ALA A 84 60.37 5.59 35.42
CA ALA A 84 61.13 6.60 34.71
C ALA A 84 60.19 7.50 33.91
N SER A 85 60.74 8.60 33.37
CA SER A 85 60.03 9.49 32.46
C SER A 85 59.54 8.73 31.22
N THR A 86 58.32 9.01 30.78
CA THR A 86 57.70 8.33 29.64
C THR A 86 56.62 9.20 28.99
N VAL A 87 56.12 8.75 27.85
CA VAL A 87 54.89 9.25 27.25
C VAL A 87 53.75 8.31 27.63
N CYS A 88 52.76 8.84 28.33
CA CYS A 88 51.52 8.14 28.65
C CYS A 88 50.48 8.43 27.56
N GLU A 89 49.78 7.40 27.11
CA GLU A 89 48.59 7.52 26.26
C GLU A 89 47.35 7.72 27.14
N LEU A 90 46.72 8.88 26.99
CA LEU A 90 45.42 9.21 27.55
C LEU A 90 44.34 8.80 26.55
N ARG A 91 43.55 7.78 26.85
CA ARG A 91 42.44 7.29 26.02
C ARG A 91 41.11 7.77 26.58
N VAL A 92 40.36 8.50 25.77
CA VAL A 92 39.06 9.08 26.16
C VAL A 92 37.96 8.42 25.34
N ASP A 93 37.01 7.76 26.02
CA ASP A 93 35.87 7.09 25.39
C ASP A 93 34.85 8.10 24.86
N THR A 94 34.00 7.67 23.93
CA THR A 94 32.84 8.45 23.45
C THR A 94 31.91 8.85 24.60
N SER A 95 31.44 10.10 24.59
CA SER A 95 30.47 10.62 25.54
C SER A 95 29.07 10.07 25.28
N TYR A 96 28.38 9.69 26.35
CA TYR A 96 26.95 9.33 26.31
C TYR A 96 26.08 10.38 27.01
N LEU A 97 26.62 11.59 27.21
CA LEU A 97 25.95 12.68 27.89
C LEU A 97 25.60 13.80 26.92
N TYR A 98 24.56 14.58 27.24
CA TYR A 98 24.23 15.82 26.52
C TYR A 98 25.07 17.03 26.98
N LYS A 99 25.79 16.89 28.08
CA LYS A 99 26.58 17.96 28.70
C LYS A 99 28.03 17.53 28.79
N GLU A 100 28.91 18.52 28.92
CA GLU A 100 30.32 18.31 29.20
C GLU A 100 30.50 17.48 30.48
N ARG A 101 31.54 16.65 30.47
CA ARG A 101 32.02 15.89 31.63
C ARG A 101 33.50 16.14 31.86
N GLU A 102 33.90 16.11 33.12
CA GLU A 102 35.29 16.33 33.55
C GLU A 102 35.86 15.03 34.13
N ALA A 103 37.09 14.71 33.76
CA ALA A 103 37.94 13.73 34.44
C ALA A 103 39.17 14.45 35.00
N VAL A 104 39.60 14.01 36.19
CA VAL A 104 40.84 14.44 36.82
C VAL A 104 41.73 13.22 36.97
N ILE A 105 42.87 13.28 36.30
CA ILE A 105 43.89 12.25 36.29
C ILE A 105 45.00 12.72 37.22
N THR A 106 45.32 11.91 38.22
CA THR A 106 46.34 12.24 39.21
C THR A 106 47.52 11.29 39.05
N PHE A 107 48.64 11.81 38.59
CA PHE A 107 49.93 11.12 38.61
C PHE A 107 50.56 11.32 39.98
N ARG A 108 51.07 10.24 40.58
CA ARG A 108 51.68 10.25 41.93
C ARG A 108 53.05 9.60 41.91
N SER A 109 54.00 10.20 42.63
CA SER A 109 55.31 9.60 42.94
C SER A 109 55.74 10.04 44.34
N GLY A 110 55.80 9.08 45.28
CA GLY A 110 56.03 9.37 46.70
C GLY A 110 54.99 10.35 47.27
N SER A 111 55.45 11.51 47.77
CA SER A 111 54.60 12.60 48.27
C SER A 111 54.20 13.64 47.20
N LYS A 112 54.72 13.51 45.97
CA LYS A 112 54.45 14.45 44.87
C LYS A 112 53.26 13.98 44.04
N ALA A 113 52.45 14.94 43.60
CA ALA A 113 51.31 14.69 42.72
C ALA A 113 51.24 15.77 41.63
N SER A 114 50.88 15.35 40.42
CA SER A 114 50.62 16.22 39.28
C SER A 114 49.28 15.81 38.67
N GLN A 115 48.47 16.79 38.27
CA GLN A 115 47.11 16.55 37.78
C GLN A 115 46.97 16.98 36.33
N VAL A 116 46.20 16.19 35.59
CA VAL A 116 45.73 16.50 34.24
C VAL A 116 44.22 16.52 34.28
N LYS A 117 43.62 17.63 33.83
CA LYS A 117 42.17 17.75 33.68
C LYS A 117 41.77 17.45 32.24
N VAL A 118 40.68 16.71 32.08
CA VAL A 118 40.14 16.35 30.76
C VAL A 118 38.68 16.75 30.73
N PHE A 119 38.37 17.78 29.94
CA PHE A 119 37.01 18.23 29.68
C PHE A 119 36.56 17.63 28.35
N GLN A 120 35.50 16.81 28.37
CA GLN A 120 34.94 16.24 27.15
C GLN A 120 33.54 16.78 26.90
N TYR A 121 33.31 17.29 25.70
CA TYR A 121 31.98 17.72 25.27
C TYR A 121 30.95 16.56 25.29
N GLY A 122 29.70 16.91 25.55
CA GLY A 122 28.56 16.03 25.31
C GLY A 122 28.02 16.19 23.89
N TYR A 123 27.18 15.26 23.44
CA TYR A 123 26.43 15.44 22.20
C TYR A 123 25.33 16.47 22.40
N GLU A 124 25.30 17.54 21.63
CA GLU A 124 24.16 18.46 21.66
C GLU A 124 22.86 17.73 21.28
N LYS A 125 21.75 18.11 21.92
CA LYS A 125 20.42 17.62 21.54
C LYS A 125 20.11 18.12 20.14
N ILE A 126 19.81 17.21 19.22
CA ILE A 126 19.53 17.55 17.82
C ILE A 126 18.36 16.75 17.25
N ILE A 127 17.61 17.42 16.37
CA ILE A 127 16.82 16.82 15.31
C ILE A 127 17.33 17.47 14.01
N LYS A 128 17.94 16.67 13.14
CA LYS A 128 18.51 17.14 11.88
C LYS A 128 17.87 16.40 10.72
N LEU A 129 17.21 17.13 9.85
CA LEU A 129 16.68 16.63 8.59
C LEU A 129 17.79 16.71 7.53
N ASP A 130 17.93 15.70 6.68
CA ASP A 130 18.88 15.76 5.55
C ASP A 130 18.42 16.72 4.44
N LYS A 131 17.12 16.96 4.33
CA LYS A 131 16.46 17.96 3.49
C LYS A 131 15.28 18.61 4.23
N GLU A 132 15.05 19.89 3.99
CA GLU A 132 13.94 20.65 4.58
C GLU A 132 12.68 20.60 3.72
N ALA A 133 12.81 20.20 2.45
CA ALA A 133 11.69 20.03 1.56
C ALA A 133 11.90 18.87 0.58
N VAL A 134 10.79 18.34 0.06
CA VAL A 134 10.77 17.40 -1.08
C VAL A 134 9.72 17.85 -2.08
N GLU A 135 10.03 17.68 -3.36
CA GLU A 135 9.09 17.81 -4.46
C GLU A 135 8.90 16.47 -5.14
N VAL A 136 7.65 16.05 -5.34
CA VAL A 136 7.28 14.83 -6.07
C VAL A 136 6.46 15.16 -7.31
N GLU A 137 6.52 14.29 -8.31
CA GLU A 137 5.74 14.43 -9.54
C GLU A 137 4.24 14.36 -9.27
N ASP A 138 3.46 14.94 -10.18
CA ASP A 138 2.00 14.92 -10.14
C ASP A 138 1.45 13.49 -10.33
N PHE A 139 2.22 12.66 -11.04
CA PHE A 139 1.95 11.24 -11.27
C PHE A 139 3.18 10.37 -11.00
N VAL A 140 2.99 9.28 -10.25
CA VAL A 140 3.94 8.18 -10.13
C VAL A 140 3.18 6.84 -10.04
N ASP A 141 3.86 5.73 -10.37
CA ASP A 141 3.29 4.39 -10.16
C ASP A 141 2.91 4.18 -8.68
N TYR A 142 1.83 3.45 -8.39
CA TYR A 142 1.39 3.16 -7.00
C TYR A 142 2.52 2.65 -6.10
N GLU A 143 3.36 1.74 -6.61
CA GLU A 143 4.51 1.18 -5.88
C GLU A 143 5.59 2.22 -5.53
N LYS A 144 5.55 3.40 -6.16
CA LYS A 144 6.48 4.53 -5.99
C LYS A 144 5.83 5.73 -5.30
N MET A 145 4.59 5.61 -4.80
CA MET A 145 3.86 6.66 -4.08
C MET A 145 4.38 6.86 -2.65
N PHE A 146 5.69 6.93 -2.49
CA PHE A 146 6.33 7.27 -1.23
C PHE A 146 7.68 7.97 -1.46
N THR A 147 8.15 8.70 -0.44
CA THR A 147 9.52 9.19 -0.36
C THR A 147 10.07 8.95 1.04
N GLU A 148 11.39 8.84 1.13
CA GLU A 148 12.09 8.68 2.41
C GLU A 148 12.86 9.97 2.75
N LEU A 149 12.87 10.30 4.03
CA LEU A 149 13.63 11.40 4.63
C LEU A 149 14.62 10.81 5.64
N ASN A 150 15.90 11.16 5.54
CA ASN A 150 16.85 10.77 6.58
C ASN A 150 16.83 11.81 7.70
N VAL A 151 16.62 11.36 8.93
CA VAL A 151 16.56 12.21 10.11
C VAL A 151 17.56 11.72 11.13
N THR A 152 18.56 12.54 11.45
CA THR A 152 19.51 12.26 12.53
C THR A 152 19.00 12.88 13.82
N SER A 153 18.81 12.08 14.87
CA SER A 153 18.38 12.55 16.18
C SER A 153 19.03 11.78 17.32
N ASN A 154 19.21 12.44 18.46
CA ASN A 154 19.48 11.81 19.75
C ASN A 154 18.36 12.06 20.78
N VAL A 155 17.27 12.74 20.39
CA VAL A 155 16.10 12.99 21.25
C VAL A 155 14.87 12.23 20.75
N LYS A 156 13.90 11.97 21.64
CA LYS A 156 12.58 11.46 21.22
C LYS A 156 11.83 12.58 20.51
N TYR A 157 11.18 12.22 19.41
CA TYR A 157 10.34 13.16 18.67
C TYR A 157 9.12 12.45 18.07
N GLU A 158 8.12 13.25 17.75
CA GLU A 158 6.98 12.89 16.93
C GLU A 158 6.98 13.71 15.63
N VAL A 159 6.24 13.24 14.63
CA VAL A 159 6.04 13.97 13.37
C VAL A 159 4.56 14.28 13.26
N VAL A 160 4.21 15.56 13.36
CA VAL A 160 2.82 16.02 13.33
C VAL A 160 2.56 16.86 12.08
N PRO A 161 1.45 16.63 11.36
CA PRO A 161 1.06 17.54 10.28
C PRO A 161 0.67 18.90 10.87
N VAL A 162 1.11 19.98 10.22
CA VAL A 162 0.75 21.35 10.59
C VAL A 162 -0.75 21.59 10.37
N ASP A 163 -1.30 21.04 9.27
CA ASP A 163 -2.73 21.01 8.98
C ASP A 163 -3.25 19.56 8.94
N ALA A 164 -3.99 19.17 9.97
CA ALA A 164 -4.56 17.83 10.10
C ALA A 164 -5.61 17.48 9.02
N THR A 165 -6.09 18.46 8.24
CA THR A 165 -7.01 18.21 7.13
C THR A 165 -6.30 17.66 5.90
N GLN A 166 -4.97 17.82 5.80
CA GLN A 166 -4.15 17.38 4.67
C GLN A 166 -3.80 15.88 4.75
N LYS A 167 -4.81 15.03 4.62
CA LYS A 167 -4.69 13.56 4.76
C LYS A 167 -4.04 12.85 3.56
N TRP A 168 -3.65 13.60 2.54
CA TRP A 168 -3.09 13.07 1.29
C TRP A 168 -1.61 12.69 1.40
N VAL A 169 -0.93 13.08 2.50
CA VAL A 169 0.39 12.56 2.87
C VAL A 169 0.27 11.84 4.21
N ARG A 170 0.75 10.60 4.27
CA ARG A 170 0.75 9.74 5.47
C ARG A 170 2.20 9.48 5.88
N VAL A 171 2.51 9.67 7.16
CA VAL A 171 3.85 9.50 7.70
C VAL A 171 3.95 8.22 8.52
N SER A 172 4.99 7.44 8.26
CA SER A 172 5.34 6.25 9.05
C SER A 172 6.64 6.51 9.81
N VAL A 173 6.55 6.56 11.13
CA VAL A 173 7.69 6.78 12.03
C VAL A 173 8.03 5.45 12.72
N PRO A 174 9.24 4.91 12.56
CA PRO A 174 9.65 3.67 13.22
C PRO A 174 9.74 3.86 14.75
N GLU A 175 9.41 2.80 15.51
CA GLU A 175 9.59 2.78 16.97
C GLU A 175 11.08 2.93 17.34
N LYS A 176 11.38 3.80 18.32
CA LYS A 176 12.76 4.20 18.62
C LYS A 176 13.28 3.68 19.96
N LYS A 177 14.53 3.20 19.93
CA LYS A 177 15.43 3.19 21.10
C LYS A 177 16.32 4.43 21.03
N VAL A 178 16.03 5.43 21.85
CA VAL A 178 16.77 6.70 21.86
C VAL A 178 17.89 6.64 22.90
N GLY A 179 19.08 7.09 22.51
CA GLY A 179 20.23 7.32 23.38
C GLY A 179 20.92 8.62 22.97
N SER A 180 21.83 9.13 23.82
CA SER A 180 22.41 10.47 23.67
C SER A 180 23.28 10.66 22.42
N VAL A 181 23.78 9.57 21.81
CA VAL A 181 24.54 9.61 20.56
C VAL A 181 23.57 9.75 19.38
N PRO A 182 23.73 10.75 18.49
CA PRO A 182 22.86 10.95 17.34
C PRO A 182 22.86 9.76 16.39
N ARG A 183 21.66 9.31 15.99
CA ARG A 183 21.47 8.18 15.08
C ARG A 183 20.64 8.60 13.87
N PRO A 184 21.01 8.18 12.65
CA PRO A 184 20.20 8.39 11.47
C PRO A 184 19.03 7.40 11.44
N ASP A 185 17.86 7.90 11.11
CA ASP A 185 16.64 7.14 10.86
C ASP A 185 16.08 7.48 9.48
N LYS A 186 15.29 6.56 8.91
CA LYS A 186 14.51 6.80 7.70
C LYS A 186 13.04 6.95 8.05
N ILE A 187 12.47 8.10 7.70
CA ILE A 187 11.04 8.39 7.84
C ILE A 187 10.40 8.29 6.46
N ARG A 188 9.34 7.47 6.37
CA ARG A 188 8.60 7.26 5.12
C ARG A 188 7.38 8.16 5.09
N PHE A 189 7.21 8.87 3.97
CA PHE A 189 6.04 9.66 3.63
C PHE A 189 5.37 9.04 2.40
N ASP A 190 4.21 8.42 2.61
CA ASP A 190 3.35 7.92 1.54
C ASP A 190 2.40 9.03 1.08
N PHE A 191 2.11 9.14 -0.21
CA PHE A 191 1.29 10.24 -0.74
C PHE A 191 0.29 9.77 -1.80
N ASP A 192 -0.85 10.45 -1.90
CA ASP A 192 -1.87 10.17 -2.93
C ASP A 192 -1.54 10.92 -4.24
N ILE A 193 -2.21 10.60 -5.35
CA ILE A 193 -2.19 11.43 -6.58
C ILE A 193 -3.25 12.55 -6.45
N TYR A 194 -2.96 13.73 -7.01
CA TYR A 194 -3.89 14.86 -7.02
C TYR A 194 -4.32 15.25 -8.42
N THR A 195 -5.60 15.11 -8.73
CA THR A 195 -6.18 15.61 -9.98
C THR A 195 -7.40 16.51 -9.76
N GLN A 196 -7.63 16.96 -8.52
CA GLN A 196 -8.80 17.76 -8.15
C GLN A 196 -8.58 19.28 -8.31
N SER A 197 -7.32 19.73 -8.37
CA SER A 197 -6.94 21.12 -8.63
C SER A 197 -5.65 21.19 -9.43
N ASP A 198 -5.52 22.31 -10.15
CA ASP A 198 -4.38 22.76 -10.94
C ASP A 198 -3.35 23.55 -10.12
N ALA A 199 -3.55 23.68 -8.81
CA ALA A 199 -2.58 24.27 -7.89
C ALA A 199 -1.60 23.22 -7.35
N ASP A 200 -0.38 23.66 -7.03
CA ASP A 200 0.52 22.88 -6.19
C ASP A 200 -0.17 22.61 -4.84
N ARG A 201 -0.06 21.38 -4.36
CA ARG A 201 -0.45 21.09 -2.98
C ARG A 201 0.80 20.91 -2.12
N VAL A 202 0.80 21.61 -0.99
CA VAL A 202 1.89 21.65 -0.03
C VAL A 202 1.37 21.11 1.28
N ALA A 203 2.08 20.16 1.87
CA ALA A 203 1.86 19.70 3.23
C ALA A 203 3.09 19.97 4.09
N GLU A 204 2.89 20.51 5.28
CA GLU A 204 3.97 20.80 6.23
C GLU A 204 3.88 19.88 7.43
N PHE A 205 5.04 19.43 7.89
CA PHE A 205 5.18 18.54 9.05
C PHE A 205 6.16 19.12 10.05
N THR A 206 5.78 19.13 11.32
CA THR A 206 6.66 19.52 12.42
C THR A 206 7.21 18.26 13.09
N PHE A 207 8.53 18.14 13.09
CA PHE A 207 9.28 17.22 13.92
C PHE A 207 9.45 17.87 15.29
N ARG A 208 8.70 17.40 16.28
CA ARG A 208 8.66 18.00 17.62
C ARG A 208 9.29 17.07 18.65
N GLN A 209 10.26 17.58 19.40
CA GLN A 209 10.84 16.85 20.53
C GLN A 209 9.79 16.59 21.62
N THR A 210 9.73 15.34 22.12
CA THR A 210 8.73 14.91 23.12
C THR A 210 9.31 14.65 24.50
N ASP A 211 10.64 14.66 24.66
CA ASP A 211 11.36 14.41 25.91
C ASP A 211 12.13 15.64 26.42
N ALA A 212 11.72 16.84 26.00
CA ALA A 212 12.25 18.09 26.55
C ALA A 212 11.93 18.18 28.06
N LYS A 213 12.90 18.66 28.85
CA LYS A 213 12.69 18.83 30.30
C LYS A 213 11.82 20.06 30.56
N GLU A 214 11.17 20.08 31.72
CA GLU A 214 10.42 21.24 32.17
C GLU A 214 11.30 22.51 32.18
N GLY A 215 10.84 23.56 31.49
CA GLY A 215 11.59 24.81 31.31
C GLY A 215 12.55 24.84 30.11
N GLU A 216 12.78 23.73 29.40
CA GLU A 216 13.54 23.70 28.14
C GLU A 216 12.60 23.89 26.95
N ALA A 217 12.97 24.74 25.99
CA ALA A 217 12.26 24.84 24.72
C ALA A 217 12.50 23.56 23.90
N PRO A 218 11.44 22.85 23.44
CA PRO A 218 11.60 21.65 22.62
C PRO A 218 12.23 21.99 21.27
N ILE A 219 13.05 21.08 20.75
CA ILE A 219 13.57 21.21 19.39
C ILE A 219 12.43 20.95 18.40
N GLU A 220 12.22 21.90 17.49
CA GLU A 220 11.27 21.76 16.39
C GLU A 220 11.96 21.96 15.04
N LYS A 221 11.60 21.13 14.06
CA LYS A 221 12.01 21.27 12.67
C LYS A 221 10.82 21.09 11.74
N THR A 222 10.68 21.97 10.78
CA THR A 222 9.63 21.90 9.76
C THR A 222 10.16 21.21 8.51
N PHE A 223 9.34 20.31 7.95
CA PHE A 223 9.58 19.66 6.67
C PHE A 223 8.42 19.98 5.72
N THR A 224 8.76 20.42 4.51
CA THR A 224 7.77 20.77 3.48
C THR A 224 7.67 19.68 2.41
N PHE A 225 6.48 19.15 2.19
CA PHE A 225 6.17 18.19 1.15
C PHE A 225 5.37 18.87 0.04
N ARG A 226 5.93 18.97 -1.17
CA ARG A 226 5.27 19.56 -2.34
C ARG A 226 5.00 18.48 -3.39
N GLN A 227 3.79 18.46 -3.93
CA GLN A 227 3.49 17.71 -5.15
C GLN A 227 3.22 18.69 -6.29
N LYS A 228 3.84 18.44 -7.45
CA LYS A 228 3.58 19.23 -8.66
C LYS A 228 2.11 19.18 -9.03
N LYS A 229 1.59 20.28 -9.56
CA LYS A 229 0.22 20.33 -10.09
C LYS A 229 -0.01 19.25 -11.16
N SER A 230 -1.16 18.59 -11.09
CA SER A 230 -1.68 17.80 -12.20
C SER A 230 -2.78 18.57 -12.91
N GLU A 231 -3.14 18.12 -14.10
CA GLU A 231 -4.29 18.69 -14.79
C GLU A 231 -5.58 18.35 -14.03
N ARG A 232 -6.38 19.39 -13.75
CA ARG A 232 -7.66 19.24 -13.05
C ARG A 232 -8.65 18.46 -13.90
N ILE A 233 -9.20 17.38 -13.36
CA ILE A 233 -10.24 16.58 -14.02
C ILE A 233 -11.61 17.09 -13.57
N VAL A 234 -12.48 17.38 -14.53
CA VAL A 234 -13.87 17.83 -14.30
C VAL A 234 -14.85 17.03 -15.18
N PRO A 235 -16.12 16.81 -14.80
CA PRO A 235 -17.06 15.98 -15.54
C PRO A 235 -17.48 16.59 -16.90
N SER A 236 -16.62 16.45 -17.91
CA SER A 236 -16.72 17.03 -19.25
C SER A 236 -16.10 16.10 -20.28
N ARG A 237 -16.29 16.38 -21.58
CA ARG A 237 -15.57 15.64 -22.64
C ARG A 237 -14.05 15.58 -22.43
N ARG A 238 -13.42 16.70 -22.06
CA ARG A 238 -11.97 16.75 -21.80
C ARG A 238 -11.61 15.94 -20.55
N GLY A 239 -12.36 16.13 -19.47
CA GLY A 239 -12.10 15.39 -18.23
C GLY A 239 -12.31 13.89 -18.35
N ASP A 240 -13.24 13.42 -19.20
CA ASP A 240 -13.38 12.00 -19.51
C ASP A 240 -12.07 11.44 -20.08
N SER A 241 -11.46 12.13 -21.05
CA SER A 241 -10.18 11.70 -21.64
C SER A 241 -9.05 11.65 -20.62
N LEU A 242 -8.98 12.65 -19.72
CA LEU A 242 -7.98 12.71 -18.65
C LEU A 242 -8.20 11.61 -17.61
N ALA A 243 -9.45 11.34 -17.24
CA ALA A 243 -9.81 10.28 -16.29
C ALA A 243 -9.43 8.91 -16.83
N LEU A 244 -9.77 8.62 -18.09
CA LEU A 244 -9.40 7.37 -18.76
C LEU A 244 -7.88 7.17 -18.81
N LEU A 245 -7.13 8.19 -19.24
CA LEU A 245 -5.66 8.13 -19.29
C LEU A 245 -5.05 7.96 -17.89
N ALA A 246 -5.57 8.67 -16.88
CA ALA A 246 -5.12 8.53 -15.50
C ALA A 246 -5.36 7.10 -14.98
N ILE A 247 -6.57 6.57 -15.14
CA ILE A 247 -6.91 5.20 -14.69
C ILE A 247 -6.03 4.16 -15.37
N SER A 248 -5.89 4.25 -16.70
CA SER A 248 -5.06 3.32 -17.49
C SER A 248 -3.61 3.32 -17.00
N ARG A 249 -3.02 4.50 -16.75
CA ARG A 249 -1.65 4.61 -16.22
C ARG A 249 -1.53 4.09 -14.80
N MET A 250 -2.44 4.47 -13.90
CA MET A 250 -2.42 4.06 -12.49
C MET A 250 -2.50 2.55 -12.33
N MET A 251 -3.34 1.90 -13.14
CA MET A 251 -3.56 0.46 -13.09
C MET A 251 -2.64 -0.34 -14.02
N LYS A 252 -1.71 0.33 -14.72
CA LYS A 252 -0.82 -0.26 -15.72
C LYS A 252 -1.60 -1.12 -16.73
N CYS A 253 -2.72 -0.58 -17.23
CA CYS A 253 -3.55 -1.26 -18.21
C CYS A 253 -2.75 -1.51 -19.50
N TYR A 254 -3.01 -2.64 -20.16
CA TYR A 254 -2.39 -2.98 -21.43
C TYR A 254 -2.80 -2.02 -22.55
N THR A 255 -4.06 -1.59 -22.55
CA THR A 255 -4.56 -0.60 -23.52
C THR A 255 -3.91 0.75 -23.29
N GLN A 256 -3.08 1.18 -24.23
CA GLN A 256 -2.51 2.52 -24.27
C GLN A 256 -3.27 3.37 -25.28
N TRP A 257 -3.97 4.39 -24.79
CA TRP A 257 -4.63 5.37 -25.65
C TRP A 257 -3.70 6.55 -25.94
N ASP A 258 -3.68 6.98 -27.19
CA ASP A 258 -2.97 8.19 -27.60
C ASP A 258 -3.83 9.43 -27.29
N GLY A 259 -3.38 10.22 -26.32
CA GLY A 259 -4.04 11.46 -25.91
C GLY A 259 -4.12 12.52 -27.01
N SER A 260 -3.36 12.39 -28.09
CA SER A 260 -3.44 13.27 -29.26
C SER A 260 -4.61 12.92 -30.19
N GLN A 261 -5.18 11.72 -30.06
CA GLN A 261 -6.32 11.25 -30.86
C GLN A 261 -7.65 11.45 -30.14
N PRO A 262 -8.73 11.78 -30.86
CA PRO A 262 -10.08 11.81 -30.30
C PRO A 262 -10.49 10.46 -29.66
N MET A 263 -11.16 10.51 -28.50
CA MET A 263 -11.64 9.32 -27.78
C MET A 263 -12.58 8.40 -28.59
N ILE A 264 -13.20 8.90 -29.68
CA ILE A 264 -14.01 8.08 -30.59
C ILE A 264 -13.20 6.98 -31.29
N TYR A 265 -11.87 7.12 -31.36
CA TYR A 265 -10.96 6.15 -31.95
C TYR A 265 -10.24 5.30 -30.88
N TRP A 266 -10.56 5.49 -29.61
CA TRP A 266 -9.95 4.73 -28.53
C TRP A 266 -10.63 3.37 -28.43
N ASN A 267 -9.87 2.30 -28.70
CA ASN A 267 -10.37 0.94 -28.52
C ASN A 267 -10.94 0.76 -27.12
N ASN A 268 -12.02 -0.01 -27.01
CA ASN A 268 -12.70 -0.31 -25.75
C ASN A 268 -13.35 0.90 -25.06
N VAL A 269 -13.54 2.01 -25.77
CA VAL A 269 -14.23 3.20 -25.29
C VAL A 269 -15.43 3.48 -26.18
N LYS A 270 -16.60 3.59 -25.56
CA LYS A 270 -17.83 4.00 -26.23
C LYS A 270 -18.20 5.41 -25.81
N THR A 271 -18.50 6.26 -26.80
CA THR A 271 -18.93 7.63 -26.59
C THR A 271 -20.28 7.90 -27.26
N GLU A 272 -21.08 8.78 -26.67
CA GLU A 272 -22.38 9.24 -27.19
C GLU A 272 -22.50 10.76 -26.93
N GLU A 273 -23.26 11.47 -27.76
CA GLU A 273 -23.70 12.84 -27.40
C GLU A 273 -24.75 12.74 -26.30
N VAL A 274 -24.52 13.45 -25.20
CA VAL A 274 -25.37 13.39 -24.01
C VAL A 274 -25.70 14.80 -23.55
N ASP A 275 -27.00 15.04 -23.32
CA ASP A 275 -27.49 16.22 -22.60
C ASP A 275 -27.34 15.99 -21.10
N TYR A 276 -26.56 16.83 -20.43
CA TYR A 276 -26.33 16.73 -18.99
C TYR A 276 -26.15 18.10 -18.35
N LYS A 277 -26.36 18.13 -17.04
CA LYS A 277 -26.06 19.30 -16.21
C LYS A 277 -24.59 19.25 -15.80
N TYR A 278 -23.79 20.12 -16.41
CA TYR A 278 -22.40 20.32 -16.02
C TYR A 278 -22.37 21.08 -14.69
N VAL A 279 -21.60 20.56 -13.73
CA VAL A 279 -21.41 21.14 -12.40
C VAL A 279 -19.92 21.19 -12.10
N ASP A 280 -19.42 22.38 -11.81
CA ASP A 280 -18.05 22.62 -11.36
C ASP A 280 -18.02 23.72 -10.29
N GLY A 281 -17.97 23.32 -9.02
CA GLY A 281 -18.18 24.24 -7.90
C GLY A 281 -19.56 24.89 -7.97
N ASP A 282 -19.60 26.22 -7.91
CA ASP A 282 -20.85 26.99 -8.03
C ASP A 282 -21.31 27.17 -9.49
N PHE A 283 -20.50 26.76 -10.47
CA PHE A 283 -20.85 26.87 -11.88
C PHE A 283 -21.72 25.69 -12.32
N VAL A 284 -22.94 25.99 -12.74
CA VAL A 284 -23.91 25.01 -13.21
C VAL A 284 -24.48 25.44 -14.56
N ARG A 285 -24.43 24.56 -15.56
CA ARG A 285 -25.08 24.80 -16.87
C ARG A 285 -25.64 23.50 -17.45
N ASP A 286 -26.74 23.61 -18.18
CA ASP A 286 -27.16 22.53 -19.07
C ASP A 286 -26.30 22.58 -20.33
N THR A 287 -25.83 21.42 -20.79
CA THR A 287 -24.93 21.31 -21.94
C THR A 287 -25.12 19.99 -22.66
N THR A 288 -24.73 19.97 -23.94
CA THR A 288 -24.67 18.77 -24.77
C THR A 288 -23.21 18.58 -25.18
N GLU A 289 -22.62 17.44 -24.83
CA GLU A 289 -21.25 17.12 -25.23
C GLU A 289 -21.15 15.64 -25.59
N LEU A 290 -20.16 15.29 -26.41
CA LEU A 290 -19.74 13.91 -26.57
C LEU A 290 -19.09 13.44 -25.25
N ARG A 291 -19.68 12.42 -24.61
CA ARG A 291 -19.27 11.88 -23.31
C ARG A 291 -18.97 10.39 -23.40
N VAL A 292 -18.11 9.90 -22.52
CA VAL A 292 -17.86 8.46 -22.39
C VAL A 292 -19.04 7.80 -21.68
N VAL A 293 -19.68 6.85 -22.36
CA VAL A 293 -20.83 6.09 -21.84
C VAL A 293 -20.50 4.62 -21.59
N GLY A 294 -19.39 4.12 -22.14
CA GLY A 294 -18.93 2.75 -21.92
C GLY A 294 -17.41 2.68 -21.96
N VAL A 295 -16.81 1.89 -21.07
CA VAL A 295 -15.38 1.61 -21.10
C VAL A 295 -15.06 0.23 -20.55
N ASN A 296 -14.03 -0.41 -21.10
CA ASN A 296 -13.37 -1.53 -20.45
C ASN A 296 -11.86 -1.40 -20.39
N PHE A 297 -11.37 -1.57 -19.18
CA PHE A 297 -9.97 -1.73 -18.86
C PHE A 297 -9.61 -3.21 -18.85
N TYR A 298 -8.90 -3.66 -19.89
CA TYR A 298 -8.48 -5.05 -20.05
C TYR A 298 -6.98 -5.21 -19.79
N ILE A 299 -6.60 -6.31 -19.11
CA ILE A 299 -5.25 -6.63 -18.64
C ILE A 299 -4.66 -5.46 -17.85
N PHE A 300 -4.78 -5.54 -16.53
CA PHE A 300 -4.17 -4.57 -15.63
C PHE A 300 -3.46 -5.30 -14.49
N ASN A 301 -2.58 -4.57 -13.81
CA ASN A 301 -1.90 -5.04 -12.60
C ASN A 301 -2.09 -4.01 -11.48
N THR A 302 -2.80 -4.39 -10.44
CA THR A 302 -3.07 -3.56 -9.26
C THR A 302 -3.30 -4.41 -8.02
N ASP A 303 -2.87 -3.92 -6.86
CA ASP A 303 -3.27 -4.41 -5.54
C ASP A 303 -4.26 -3.46 -4.84
N ASN A 304 -4.74 -2.45 -5.57
CA ASN A 304 -5.59 -1.38 -5.06
C ASN A 304 -7.00 -1.43 -5.66
N SER A 305 -7.93 -0.75 -5.00
CA SER A 305 -9.26 -0.45 -5.54
C SER A 305 -9.18 0.37 -6.84
N ILE A 306 -10.32 0.55 -7.50
CA ILE A 306 -10.36 1.38 -8.71
C ILE A 306 -9.96 2.83 -8.37
N PRO A 307 -9.22 3.53 -9.25
CA PRO A 307 -8.85 4.93 -8.99
C PRO A 307 -10.05 5.86 -8.93
N PHE A 308 -10.01 6.85 -8.02
CA PHE A 308 -11.11 7.79 -7.80
C PHE A 308 -11.48 8.63 -9.03
N GLN A 309 -10.57 8.74 -10.01
CA GLN A 309 -10.82 9.45 -11.27
C GLN A 309 -12.03 8.90 -12.03
N ILE A 310 -12.44 7.65 -11.76
CA ILE A 310 -13.65 7.07 -12.32
C ILE A 310 -14.89 7.93 -12.04
N ARG A 311 -14.94 8.64 -10.89
CA ARG A 311 -16.07 9.49 -10.48
C ARG A 311 -16.38 10.61 -11.47
N TYR A 312 -15.41 11.03 -12.29
CA TYR A 312 -15.60 12.09 -13.27
C TYR A 312 -16.30 11.62 -14.54
N LEU A 313 -16.35 10.30 -14.80
CA LEU A 313 -17.11 9.69 -15.90
C LEU A 313 -18.60 9.62 -15.54
N ASN A 314 -19.21 10.76 -15.18
CA ASN A 314 -20.56 10.81 -14.60
C ASN A 314 -21.70 10.46 -15.58
N GLN A 315 -21.39 10.25 -16.86
CA GLN A 315 -22.34 9.75 -17.87
C GLN A 315 -22.14 8.26 -18.20
N LEU A 316 -21.25 7.57 -17.48
CA LEU A 316 -20.92 6.18 -17.75
C LEU A 316 -22.12 5.26 -17.46
N LYS A 317 -22.50 4.47 -18.46
CA LYS A 317 -23.56 3.44 -18.40
C LYS A 317 -22.96 2.04 -18.27
N THR A 318 -21.79 1.81 -18.85
CA THR A 318 -21.11 0.50 -18.82
C THR A 318 -19.67 0.63 -18.34
N LEU A 319 -19.33 -0.07 -17.26
CA LEU A 319 -17.99 -0.15 -16.73
C LEU A 319 -17.54 -1.59 -16.63
N VAL A 320 -16.42 -1.91 -17.27
CA VAL A 320 -15.81 -3.23 -17.19
C VAL A 320 -14.33 -3.12 -16.80
N PHE A 321 -13.91 -4.00 -15.90
CA PHE A 321 -12.51 -4.28 -15.63
C PHE A 321 -12.28 -5.77 -15.79
N THR A 322 -11.34 -6.15 -16.64
CA THR A 322 -10.97 -7.55 -16.86
C THR A 322 -9.49 -7.75 -16.55
N GLY A 323 -9.22 -8.42 -15.42
CA GLY A 323 -7.88 -8.80 -15.01
C GLY A 323 -7.38 -10.02 -15.77
N ASN A 324 -6.05 -10.16 -15.84
CA ASN A 324 -5.37 -11.32 -16.43
C ASN A 324 -4.43 -12.00 -15.42
N GLU A 325 -4.65 -11.72 -14.14
CA GLU A 325 -3.79 -12.20 -13.07
C GLU A 325 -4.51 -13.27 -12.24
N ASN A 326 -3.72 -13.95 -11.40
CA ASN A 326 -4.23 -14.88 -10.40
C ASN A 326 -5.02 -14.11 -9.31
N SER A 327 -6.21 -13.62 -9.67
CA SER A 327 -7.10 -12.80 -8.83
C SER A 327 -7.36 -13.40 -7.45
N TYR A 328 -7.40 -14.73 -7.38
CA TYR A 328 -7.56 -15.49 -6.15
C TYR A 328 -6.39 -15.31 -5.15
N ARG A 329 -5.22 -14.82 -5.58
CA ARG A 329 -4.10 -14.46 -4.68
C ARG A 329 -4.23 -13.06 -4.09
N LYS A 330 -5.22 -12.28 -4.55
CA LYS A 330 -5.43 -10.89 -4.14
C LYS A 330 -6.55 -10.80 -3.13
N SER A 331 -6.55 -9.70 -2.38
CA SER A 331 -7.52 -9.44 -1.32
C SER A 331 -7.88 -7.95 -1.33
N ILE A 332 -8.48 -7.50 -2.43
CA ILE A 332 -8.77 -6.07 -2.66
C ILE A 332 -10.18 -5.75 -2.19
N LYS A 333 -10.30 -4.78 -1.29
CA LYS A 333 -11.59 -4.19 -0.94
C LYS A 333 -12.01 -3.19 -2.02
N LEU A 334 -13.21 -3.36 -2.58
CA LEU A 334 -13.78 -2.35 -3.47
C LEU A 334 -14.28 -1.17 -2.61
N GLU A 335 -13.72 0.01 -2.85
CA GLU A 335 -14.08 1.24 -2.15
C GLU A 335 -15.24 1.94 -2.87
N ASP A 336 -15.76 3.01 -2.26
CA ASP A 336 -17.00 3.68 -2.68
C ASP A 336 -16.95 4.36 -4.07
N ASP A 337 -15.80 4.46 -4.71
CA ASP A 337 -15.59 5.24 -5.94
C ASP A 337 -16.58 4.93 -7.06
N VAL A 338 -16.91 3.64 -7.26
CA VAL A 338 -17.87 3.20 -8.29
C VAL A 338 -19.29 3.68 -8.00
N THR A 339 -19.61 3.95 -6.73
CA THR A 339 -20.98 4.29 -6.29
C THR A 339 -21.40 5.72 -6.62
N TYR A 340 -20.47 6.55 -7.13
CA TYR A 340 -20.74 7.91 -7.62
C TYR A 340 -21.20 7.93 -9.09
N LEU A 341 -21.28 6.77 -9.75
CA LEU A 341 -21.71 6.65 -11.14
C LEU A 341 -23.24 6.44 -11.21
N ASP A 342 -23.99 7.52 -11.01
CA ASP A 342 -25.48 7.48 -10.92
C ASP A 342 -26.19 7.04 -12.21
N SER A 343 -25.47 7.01 -13.34
CA SER A 343 -25.98 6.56 -14.64
C SER A 343 -25.61 5.12 -14.98
N LEU A 344 -24.89 4.42 -14.09
CA LEU A 344 -24.37 3.10 -14.36
C LEU A 344 -25.48 2.05 -14.47
N GLU A 345 -25.49 1.33 -15.58
CA GLU A 345 -26.45 0.26 -15.88
C GLU A 345 -25.79 -1.12 -15.88
N SER A 346 -24.51 -1.21 -16.22
CA SER A 346 -23.75 -2.46 -16.27
C SER A 346 -22.40 -2.29 -15.58
N LEU A 347 -22.15 -3.12 -14.56
CA LEU A 347 -20.89 -3.17 -13.84
C LEU A 347 -20.30 -4.57 -13.90
N ALA A 348 -19.09 -4.67 -14.43
CA ALA A 348 -18.37 -5.93 -14.52
C ALA A 348 -16.94 -5.81 -13.96
N PHE A 349 -16.64 -6.63 -12.97
CA PHE A 349 -15.29 -6.89 -12.49
C PHE A 349 -15.00 -8.36 -12.72
N ILE A 350 -14.13 -8.70 -13.67
CA ILE A 350 -13.79 -10.08 -14.02
C ILE A 350 -12.35 -10.33 -13.64
N GLY A 351 -12.09 -11.27 -12.73
CA GLY A 351 -10.72 -11.59 -12.34
C GLY A 351 -9.94 -10.41 -11.75
N TYR A 352 -10.61 -9.47 -11.06
CA TYR A 352 -9.98 -8.28 -10.52
C TYR A 352 -9.17 -8.58 -9.24
N GLY A 353 -9.68 -9.48 -8.41
CA GLY A 353 -9.14 -9.75 -7.06
C GLY A 353 -9.95 -9.09 -5.95
N ILE A 354 -11.19 -8.70 -6.23
CA ILE A 354 -12.09 -8.08 -5.24
C ILE A 354 -12.56 -9.12 -4.23
N ASN A 355 -12.41 -8.84 -2.94
CA ASN A 355 -12.83 -9.73 -1.86
C ASN A 355 -14.09 -9.26 -1.12
N SER A 356 -14.46 -7.99 -1.27
CA SER A 356 -15.57 -7.35 -0.57
C SER A 356 -16.11 -6.16 -1.37
N LEU A 357 -17.43 -5.97 -1.30
CA LEU A 357 -18.16 -4.89 -1.96
C LEU A 357 -18.59 -3.82 -0.94
N PRO A 358 -18.61 -2.53 -1.32
CA PRO A 358 -19.04 -1.48 -0.41
C PRO A 358 -20.57 -1.44 -0.31
N ALA A 359 -21.09 -1.27 0.91
CA ALA A 359 -22.54 -1.23 1.17
C ALA A 359 -23.28 -0.14 0.36
N ARG A 360 -22.58 0.96 0.02
CA ARG A 360 -23.14 2.05 -0.81
C ARG A 360 -23.43 1.65 -2.25
N MET A 361 -23.06 0.45 -2.71
CA MET A 361 -23.53 -0.08 -4.01
C MET A 361 -25.05 -0.17 -4.10
N THR A 362 -25.74 -0.21 -2.96
CA THR A 362 -27.21 -0.07 -2.87
C THR A 362 -27.75 1.23 -3.49
N ASN A 363 -26.92 2.25 -3.70
CA ASN A 363 -27.30 3.50 -4.36
C ASN A 363 -27.34 3.42 -5.89
N LEU A 364 -26.82 2.36 -6.50
CA LEU A 364 -26.76 2.19 -7.96
C LEU A 364 -28.11 1.75 -8.53
N LYS A 365 -29.16 2.56 -8.33
CA LYS A 365 -30.57 2.23 -8.63
C LYS A 365 -30.90 2.02 -10.11
N LYS A 366 -29.95 2.29 -11.02
CA LYS A 366 -30.07 2.03 -12.45
C LYS A 366 -29.34 0.76 -12.88
N LEU A 367 -28.61 0.11 -11.96
CA LEU A 367 -27.80 -1.06 -12.27
C LEU A 367 -28.70 -2.23 -12.63
N LYS A 368 -28.54 -2.72 -13.86
CA LYS A 368 -29.22 -3.87 -14.43
C LYS A 368 -28.34 -5.11 -14.38
N GLU A 369 -27.01 -4.93 -14.46
CA GLU A 369 -26.04 -6.03 -14.51
C GLU A 369 -24.97 -5.88 -13.44
N LEU A 370 -24.76 -6.94 -12.68
CA LEU A 370 -23.66 -7.10 -11.76
C LEU A 370 -22.89 -8.39 -12.08
N GLU A 371 -21.69 -8.24 -12.64
CA GLU A 371 -20.78 -9.32 -12.99
C GLU A 371 -19.52 -9.23 -12.11
N MET A 372 -19.29 -10.25 -11.29
CA MET A 372 -18.18 -10.33 -10.34
C MET A 372 -17.37 -11.63 -10.49
N THR A 373 -17.47 -12.31 -11.63
CA THR A 373 -16.87 -13.62 -11.84
C THR A 373 -15.36 -13.62 -11.63
N GLY A 374 -14.85 -14.66 -10.97
CA GLY A 374 -13.41 -14.84 -10.75
C GLY A 374 -12.82 -13.88 -9.71
N ASN A 375 -13.64 -13.33 -8.80
CA ASN A 375 -13.16 -12.50 -7.70
C ASN A 375 -13.27 -13.26 -6.36
N PRO A 376 -12.27 -13.20 -5.47
CA PRO A 376 -12.26 -13.94 -4.21
C PRO A 376 -13.21 -13.34 -3.13
N LEU A 377 -14.47 -13.10 -3.48
CA LEU A 377 -15.49 -12.57 -2.56
C LEU A 377 -15.65 -13.47 -1.34
N GLN A 378 -15.56 -12.86 -0.15
CA GLN A 378 -15.66 -13.60 1.11
C GLN A 378 -17.10 -13.81 1.58
N GLU A 379 -17.99 -12.88 1.25
CA GLU A 379 -19.38 -12.88 1.69
C GLU A 379 -20.32 -12.72 0.51
N PHE A 380 -21.46 -13.43 0.57
CA PHE A 380 -22.51 -13.31 -0.43
C PHE A 380 -23.22 -11.95 -0.27
N PRO A 381 -23.21 -11.06 -1.28
CA PRO A 381 -23.69 -9.69 -1.14
C PRO A 381 -25.23 -9.57 -1.22
N MET A 382 -25.95 -10.31 -0.37
CA MET A 382 -27.41 -10.43 -0.43
C MET A 382 -28.11 -9.08 -0.27
N ASP A 383 -27.66 -8.23 0.65
CA ASP A 383 -28.33 -6.94 0.90
C ASP A 383 -28.19 -5.98 -0.29
N ILE A 384 -27.06 -6.03 -1.01
CA ILE A 384 -26.87 -5.28 -2.26
C ILE A 384 -27.82 -5.83 -3.33
N ILE A 385 -27.81 -7.14 -3.55
CA ILE A 385 -28.63 -7.80 -4.59
C ILE A 385 -30.12 -7.56 -4.34
N GLU A 386 -30.61 -7.77 -3.10
CA GLU A 386 -32.03 -7.61 -2.77
C GLU A 386 -32.49 -6.15 -2.90
N THR A 387 -31.62 -5.20 -2.56
CA THR A 387 -31.95 -3.78 -2.73
C THR A 387 -32.04 -3.42 -4.21
N LEU A 388 -31.05 -3.80 -5.01
CA LEU A 388 -31.01 -3.46 -6.44
C LEU A 388 -32.08 -4.21 -7.26
N ASP A 389 -32.51 -5.41 -6.84
CA ASP A 389 -33.65 -6.14 -7.44
C ASP A 389 -34.97 -5.37 -7.31
N LYS A 390 -35.16 -4.58 -6.25
CA LYS A 390 -36.37 -3.74 -6.11
C LYS A 390 -36.42 -2.65 -7.19
N ASP A 391 -35.25 -2.15 -7.59
CA ASP A 391 -35.10 -1.05 -8.54
C ASP A 391 -34.98 -1.50 -10.01
N SER A 392 -33.90 -2.21 -10.36
CA SER A 392 -33.52 -2.43 -11.76
C SER A 392 -32.74 -3.70 -12.08
N LEU A 393 -32.27 -4.47 -11.08
CA LEU A 393 -31.33 -5.58 -11.31
C LEU A 393 -31.97 -6.74 -12.09
N LEU A 394 -31.31 -7.18 -13.16
CA LEU A 394 -31.76 -8.25 -14.06
C LEU A 394 -30.76 -9.41 -14.15
N TYR A 395 -29.47 -9.10 -14.04
CA TYR A 395 -28.39 -10.06 -14.23
C TYR A 395 -27.44 -10.03 -13.03
N VAL A 396 -27.19 -11.20 -12.44
CA VAL A 396 -26.23 -11.39 -11.35
C VAL A 396 -25.34 -12.58 -11.66
N SER A 397 -24.04 -12.33 -11.69
CA SER A 397 -23.02 -13.35 -11.88
C SER A 397 -21.95 -13.22 -10.81
N LEU A 398 -21.91 -14.23 -9.94
CA LEU A 398 -20.92 -14.40 -8.88
C LEU A 398 -20.21 -15.74 -9.08
N GLY A 399 -19.90 -16.10 -10.32
CA GLY A 399 -19.25 -17.37 -10.64
C GLY A 399 -17.79 -17.38 -10.20
N ASN A 400 -17.24 -18.55 -9.88
CA ASN A 400 -15.81 -18.71 -9.57
C ASN A 400 -15.29 -17.72 -8.50
N CYS A 401 -16.10 -17.41 -7.49
CA CYS A 401 -15.74 -16.44 -6.46
C CYS A 401 -14.94 -17.08 -5.31
N ARG A 402 -13.80 -17.68 -5.66
CA ARG A 402 -12.96 -18.51 -4.79
C ARG A 402 -11.65 -17.79 -4.44
N HIS A 403 -11.18 -17.98 -3.20
CA HIS A 403 -9.87 -17.47 -2.76
C HIS A 403 -8.75 -18.50 -3.03
N TYR A 404 -9.03 -19.80 -2.90
CA TYR A 404 -8.09 -20.85 -3.28
C TYR A 404 -8.84 -22.11 -3.61
N GLU A 405 -8.19 -22.99 -4.34
CA GLU A 405 -8.73 -24.31 -4.64
C GLU A 405 -8.73 -25.18 -3.37
N VAL A 406 -9.92 -25.59 -2.96
CA VAL A 406 -10.14 -26.53 -1.85
C VAL A 406 -10.06 -28.00 -2.32
N GLY A 407 -10.05 -28.26 -3.62
CA GLY A 407 -10.09 -29.63 -4.18
C GLY A 407 -11.51 -30.20 -4.12
N SER A 408 -11.68 -31.48 -3.75
CA SER A 408 -13.00 -32.14 -3.68
C SER A 408 -13.56 -32.27 -2.25
N ASN A 409 -12.92 -31.75 -1.21
CA ASN A 409 -13.34 -32.03 0.17
C ASN A 409 -13.32 -30.78 1.07
N LEU A 410 -14.51 -30.20 1.33
CA LEU A 410 -14.69 -29.09 2.27
C LEU A 410 -14.50 -29.54 3.73
N PHE A 411 -14.90 -30.75 4.10
CA PHE A 411 -14.79 -31.27 5.48
C PHE A 411 -13.36 -31.24 6.02
N THR A 412 -12.38 -31.54 5.17
CA THR A 412 -10.96 -31.51 5.56
C THR A 412 -10.31 -30.14 5.47
N ASN A 413 -10.99 -29.14 4.89
CA ASN A 413 -10.43 -27.81 4.72
C ASN A 413 -10.70 -26.93 5.95
N LYS A 414 -9.63 -26.56 6.65
CA LYS A 414 -9.70 -25.77 7.89
C LYS A 414 -9.40 -24.28 7.70
N LYS A 415 -9.32 -23.79 6.47
CA LYS A 415 -9.00 -22.39 6.22
C LYS A 415 -10.26 -21.53 6.35
N ASP A 416 -10.13 -20.35 6.96
CA ASP A 416 -11.29 -19.54 7.38
C ASP A 416 -11.98 -18.81 6.22
N SER A 417 -11.24 -18.39 5.20
CA SER A 417 -11.76 -17.61 4.06
C SER A 417 -11.51 -18.35 2.75
N ILE A 418 -12.42 -19.22 2.31
CA ILE A 418 -12.27 -20.02 1.08
C ILE A 418 -12.87 -19.33 -0.17
N GLY A 419 -13.55 -18.20 0.01
CA GLY A 419 -14.43 -17.56 -0.97
C GLY A 419 -15.91 -17.80 -0.64
N LEU A 420 -16.81 -17.59 -1.60
CA LEU A 420 -18.25 -17.77 -1.40
C LEU A 420 -18.60 -19.22 -1.04
N ARG A 421 -19.16 -19.41 0.15
CA ARG A 421 -19.50 -20.72 0.74
C ARG A 421 -20.75 -20.69 1.61
N GLY A 422 -21.16 -21.86 2.10
CA GLY A 422 -22.29 -22.02 3.00
C GLY A 422 -23.59 -22.31 2.25
N GLU A 423 -24.70 -22.28 2.97
CA GLU A 423 -26.03 -22.57 2.40
C GLU A 423 -26.55 -21.37 1.57
N LEU A 424 -27.30 -21.66 0.50
CA LEU A 424 -27.93 -20.63 -0.32
C LEU A 424 -29.08 -19.97 0.47
N PRO A 425 -29.12 -18.63 0.62
CA PRO A 425 -30.13 -17.97 1.45
C PRO A 425 -31.51 -17.99 0.77
N GLU A 426 -32.58 -18.26 1.52
CA GLU A 426 -33.95 -18.29 0.97
C GLU A 426 -34.36 -16.98 0.28
N ARG A 427 -33.92 -15.84 0.83
CA ARG A 427 -34.16 -14.49 0.28
C ARG A 427 -33.67 -14.34 -1.16
N LEU A 428 -32.65 -15.08 -1.59
CA LEU A 428 -32.16 -15.11 -2.97
C LEU A 428 -33.25 -15.57 -3.95
N PHE A 429 -34.08 -16.52 -3.54
CA PHE A 429 -35.12 -17.08 -4.40
C PHE A 429 -36.45 -16.31 -4.32
N LEU A 430 -36.50 -15.26 -3.51
CA LEU A 430 -37.63 -14.34 -3.41
C LEU A 430 -37.50 -13.11 -4.33
N LEU A 431 -36.35 -12.93 -4.98
CA LEU A 431 -36.10 -11.82 -5.91
C LEU A 431 -37.13 -11.80 -7.04
N LYS A 432 -37.56 -10.61 -7.44
CA LYS A 432 -38.73 -10.41 -8.33
C LYS A 432 -38.36 -9.98 -9.74
N ARG A 433 -37.15 -9.46 -9.98
CA ARG A 433 -36.71 -8.96 -11.29
C ARG A 433 -35.59 -9.75 -11.92
N VAL A 434 -34.69 -10.31 -11.10
CA VAL A 434 -33.54 -11.09 -11.60
C VAL A 434 -34.01 -12.16 -12.58
N ALA A 435 -33.47 -12.08 -13.79
CA ALA A 435 -33.74 -12.97 -14.90
C ALA A 435 -32.60 -13.97 -15.16
N TYR A 436 -31.38 -13.64 -14.73
CA TYR A 436 -30.19 -14.47 -14.92
C TYR A 436 -29.39 -14.52 -13.62
N LEU A 437 -29.18 -15.72 -13.11
CA LEU A 437 -28.43 -15.95 -11.88
C LEU A 437 -27.35 -17.01 -12.09
N HIS A 438 -26.09 -16.61 -11.93
CA HIS A 438 -24.92 -17.47 -12.09
C HIS A 438 -24.11 -17.53 -10.80
N LEU A 439 -24.10 -18.69 -10.15
CA LEU A 439 -23.39 -18.98 -8.89
C LEU A 439 -22.49 -20.22 -9.00
N SER A 440 -22.19 -20.65 -10.23
CA SER A 440 -21.37 -21.85 -10.46
C SER A 440 -19.92 -21.64 -10.05
N TYR A 441 -19.20 -22.73 -9.85
CA TYR A 441 -17.80 -22.73 -9.41
C TYR A 441 -17.61 -21.99 -8.07
N ASN A 442 -18.47 -22.21 -7.09
CA ASN A 442 -18.27 -21.71 -5.72
C ASN A 442 -18.13 -22.87 -4.73
N TYR A 443 -18.27 -22.57 -3.44
CA TYR A 443 -18.26 -23.54 -2.34
C TYR A 443 -19.60 -23.56 -1.59
N PHE A 444 -20.71 -23.24 -2.29
CA PHE A 444 -22.05 -23.36 -1.70
C PHE A 444 -22.36 -24.81 -1.39
N GLU A 445 -23.02 -25.07 -0.28
CA GLU A 445 -23.28 -26.41 0.22
C GLU A 445 -24.68 -26.54 0.81
N GLY A 446 -25.05 -27.76 1.24
CA GLY A 446 -26.39 -28.03 1.73
C GLY A 446 -27.42 -28.12 0.59
N SER A 447 -28.70 -28.00 0.94
CA SER A 447 -29.82 -28.13 0.00
C SER A 447 -30.21 -26.80 -0.61
N ILE A 448 -30.74 -26.84 -1.83
CA ILE A 448 -31.45 -25.70 -2.40
C ILE A 448 -32.80 -25.57 -1.66
N PRO A 449 -33.16 -24.39 -1.12
CA PRO A 449 -34.44 -24.18 -0.45
C PRO A 449 -35.65 -24.63 -1.27
N ALA A 450 -36.53 -25.43 -0.66
CA ALA A 450 -37.74 -25.96 -1.30
C ALA A 450 -38.79 -24.88 -1.58
N MET A 451 -38.73 -23.76 -0.85
CA MET A 451 -39.65 -22.62 -0.98
C MET A 451 -41.13 -23.00 -0.81
N GLU A 452 -41.43 -23.82 0.21
CA GLU A 452 -42.80 -24.24 0.52
C GLU A 452 -43.71 -23.04 0.78
N GLY A 453 -44.91 -23.04 0.18
CA GLY A 453 -45.88 -21.95 0.31
C GLY A 453 -45.60 -20.70 -0.53
N VAL A 454 -44.54 -20.68 -1.35
CA VAL A 454 -44.22 -19.56 -2.25
C VAL A 454 -44.81 -19.84 -3.64
N ALA A 455 -45.77 -19.01 -4.08
CA ALA A 455 -46.54 -19.25 -5.30
C ALA A 455 -45.74 -19.03 -6.62
N ASP A 456 -44.78 -18.12 -6.62
CA ASP A 456 -43.96 -17.78 -7.81
C ASP A 456 -42.53 -17.44 -7.35
N VAL A 457 -41.71 -18.48 -7.27
CA VAL A 457 -40.28 -18.40 -6.91
C VAL A 457 -39.53 -17.83 -8.10
N MET A 458 -38.76 -16.76 -7.90
CA MET A 458 -37.97 -16.11 -8.96
C MET A 458 -38.76 -15.88 -10.26
N PRO A 459 -39.89 -15.14 -10.23
CA PRO A 459 -40.89 -15.11 -11.30
C PRO A 459 -40.35 -14.67 -12.67
N GLN A 460 -39.20 -13.99 -12.74
CA GLN A 460 -38.60 -13.50 -14.00
C GLN A 460 -37.42 -14.35 -14.49
N LEU A 461 -37.08 -15.44 -13.80
CA LEU A 461 -35.89 -16.24 -14.07
C LEU A 461 -35.96 -16.97 -15.41
N LYS A 462 -34.95 -16.72 -16.23
CA LYS A 462 -34.74 -17.30 -17.57
C LYS A 462 -33.56 -18.26 -17.61
N ALA A 463 -32.55 -18.06 -16.75
CA ALA A 463 -31.41 -18.95 -16.60
C ALA A 463 -30.91 -18.98 -15.15
N LEU A 464 -30.56 -20.19 -14.68
CA LEU A 464 -30.01 -20.45 -13.35
C LEU A 464 -28.83 -21.40 -13.50
N SER A 465 -27.68 -21.07 -12.91
CA SER A 465 -26.49 -21.91 -12.94
C SER A 465 -25.86 -22.01 -11.54
N LEU A 466 -25.81 -23.22 -10.98
CA LEU A 466 -25.39 -23.59 -9.63
C LEU A 466 -24.33 -24.72 -9.64
N ASN A 467 -23.78 -25.05 -10.80
CA ASN A 467 -22.87 -26.16 -10.99
C ASN A 467 -21.54 -25.98 -10.26
N LEU A 468 -20.86 -27.11 -10.02
CA LEU A 468 -19.53 -27.18 -9.44
C LEU A 468 -19.46 -26.47 -8.08
N ASN A 469 -20.53 -26.65 -7.31
CA ASN A 469 -20.63 -26.36 -5.89
C ASN A 469 -20.58 -27.68 -5.10
N TYR A 470 -20.96 -27.62 -3.82
CA TYR A 470 -21.06 -28.73 -2.89
C TYR A 470 -22.50 -28.95 -2.44
N LEU A 471 -23.46 -28.62 -3.32
CA LEU A 471 -24.89 -28.76 -3.04
C LEU A 471 -25.29 -30.24 -2.98
N SER A 472 -26.32 -30.53 -2.20
CA SER A 472 -26.81 -31.89 -1.92
C SER A 472 -28.33 -31.92 -1.70
N GLY A 473 -28.91 -33.12 -1.66
CA GLY A 473 -30.33 -33.32 -1.37
C GLY A 473 -31.20 -33.28 -2.62
N MET A 474 -32.45 -32.83 -2.48
CA MET A 474 -33.40 -32.76 -3.60
C MET A 474 -33.25 -31.45 -4.37
N ILE A 475 -33.33 -31.51 -5.71
CA ILE A 475 -33.67 -30.34 -6.51
C ILE A 475 -35.15 -30.02 -6.31
N PRO A 476 -35.51 -28.81 -5.85
CA PRO A 476 -36.90 -28.41 -5.65
C PRO A 476 -37.72 -28.41 -6.95
N GLU A 477 -39.02 -28.70 -6.83
CA GLU A 477 -39.94 -28.68 -7.97
C GLU A 477 -40.00 -27.33 -8.68
N TRP A 478 -39.82 -26.22 -7.95
CA TRP A 478 -39.85 -24.89 -8.55
C TRP A 478 -38.74 -24.67 -9.58
N ILE A 479 -37.60 -25.37 -9.46
CA ILE A 479 -36.53 -25.38 -10.47
C ILE A 479 -36.93 -26.28 -11.63
N LEU A 480 -37.30 -27.53 -11.35
CA LEU A 480 -37.60 -28.55 -12.36
C LEU A 480 -38.78 -28.19 -13.27
N LYS A 481 -39.75 -27.43 -12.73
CA LYS A 481 -41.00 -27.04 -13.40
C LYS A 481 -41.11 -25.53 -13.59
N HIS A 482 -39.98 -24.80 -13.55
CA HIS A 482 -40.02 -23.33 -13.65
C HIS A 482 -40.62 -22.86 -14.98
N LYS A 483 -41.65 -22.01 -14.92
CA LYS A 483 -42.46 -21.63 -16.10
C LYS A 483 -41.71 -20.79 -17.14
N ARG A 484 -40.60 -20.14 -16.74
CA ARG A 484 -39.89 -19.15 -17.58
C ARG A 484 -38.43 -19.49 -17.86
N LEU A 485 -37.91 -20.61 -17.36
CA LEU A 485 -36.54 -21.02 -17.71
C LEU A 485 -36.49 -21.32 -19.22
N LYS A 486 -35.76 -20.48 -19.95
CA LYS A 486 -35.63 -20.57 -21.41
C LYS A 486 -34.38 -21.35 -21.82
N CYS A 487 -33.32 -21.19 -21.05
CA CYS A 487 -32.08 -21.94 -21.21
C CYS A 487 -32.03 -22.97 -20.09
N TRP A 488 -32.50 -24.18 -20.36
CA TRP A 488 -32.61 -25.23 -19.37
C TRP A 488 -31.86 -26.48 -19.83
N ASN A 489 -30.62 -26.61 -19.40
CA ASN A 489 -29.88 -27.87 -19.40
C ASN A 489 -29.44 -28.14 -17.96
N PRO A 490 -30.22 -28.88 -17.18
CA PRO A 490 -29.94 -29.03 -15.76
C PRO A 490 -28.63 -29.77 -15.52
N TYR A 491 -28.11 -30.57 -16.46
CA TYR A 491 -26.80 -31.21 -16.28
C TYR A 491 -25.66 -30.18 -16.28
N THR A 492 -25.65 -29.30 -17.28
CA THR A 492 -24.59 -28.27 -17.42
C THR A 492 -24.84 -27.02 -16.58
N MET A 493 -26.01 -26.92 -15.94
CA MET A 493 -26.36 -25.78 -15.10
C MET A 493 -26.54 -26.09 -13.61
N VAL A 494 -26.99 -27.29 -13.21
CA VAL A 494 -27.32 -27.57 -11.80
C VAL A 494 -26.80 -28.93 -11.30
N PHE A 495 -26.98 -30.05 -12.00
CA PHE A 495 -26.66 -31.38 -11.48
C PHE A 495 -25.17 -31.66 -11.31
N ASN A 496 -24.31 -31.10 -12.16
CA ASN A 496 -22.88 -31.36 -12.11
C ASN A 496 -22.23 -30.62 -10.94
N GLN A 497 -22.34 -31.20 -9.74
CA GLN A 497 -21.67 -30.76 -8.52
C GLN A 497 -20.22 -31.25 -8.48
N THR A 498 -19.44 -30.77 -7.51
CA THR A 498 -18.01 -31.10 -7.42
C THR A 498 -17.81 -32.62 -7.45
N TYR A 499 -17.05 -33.11 -8.43
CA TYR A 499 -16.86 -34.54 -8.65
C TYR A 499 -16.24 -35.22 -7.42
N ASN A 500 -16.87 -36.29 -6.94
CA ASN A 500 -16.54 -36.94 -5.66
C ASN A 500 -16.44 -35.96 -4.48
N GLY A 501 -17.21 -34.88 -4.54
CA GLY A 501 -17.20 -33.80 -3.58
C GLY A 501 -17.75 -34.21 -2.22
N ARG A 502 -17.20 -33.65 -1.15
CA ARG A 502 -17.76 -33.72 0.21
C ARG A 502 -17.93 -32.34 0.81
N ASP A 503 -19.11 -32.09 1.35
CA ASP A 503 -19.46 -30.84 2.02
C ASP A 503 -18.77 -30.70 3.40
N SER A 504 -18.98 -29.58 4.09
CA SER A 504 -18.39 -29.31 5.41
C SER A 504 -18.89 -30.27 6.51
N LYS A 505 -19.98 -31.00 6.26
CA LYS A 505 -20.57 -32.04 7.13
C LYS A 505 -20.16 -33.45 6.71
N ASN A 506 -19.17 -33.58 5.81
CA ASN A 506 -18.66 -34.84 5.27
C ASN A 506 -19.67 -35.65 4.43
N ARG A 507 -20.77 -35.02 3.98
CA ARG A 507 -21.78 -35.65 3.13
C ARG A 507 -21.32 -35.62 1.67
N ARG A 508 -21.67 -36.65 0.91
CA ARG A 508 -21.43 -36.68 -0.54
C ARG A 508 -22.32 -35.62 -1.19
N VAL A 509 -21.73 -34.82 -2.08
CA VAL A 509 -22.46 -33.80 -2.85
C VAL A 509 -23.05 -34.42 -4.12
N GLY A 510 -24.05 -33.75 -4.69
CA GLY A 510 -24.90 -34.30 -5.75
C GLY A 510 -26.36 -34.40 -5.29
N PHE A 511 -27.28 -34.47 -6.24
CA PHE A 511 -28.71 -34.45 -5.94
C PHE A 511 -29.32 -35.85 -6.03
N ASP A 512 -30.25 -36.18 -5.12
CA ASP A 512 -30.82 -37.54 -5.09
C ASP A 512 -31.94 -37.77 -6.12
N ASN A 513 -32.34 -36.72 -6.85
CA ASN A 513 -33.31 -36.77 -7.95
C ASN A 513 -32.70 -36.40 -9.32
N GLU A 514 -31.42 -36.73 -9.51
CA GLU A 514 -30.76 -36.69 -10.82
C GLU A 514 -31.47 -37.67 -11.79
N PRO A 515 -31.97 -37.21 -12.95
CA PRO A 515 -32.61 -38.07 -13.92
C PRO A 515 -31.56 -38.93 -14.64
N ASP A 516 -31.89 -40.20 -14.90
CA ASP A 516 -31.01 -41.13 -15.61
C ASP A 516 -30.71 -40.69 -17.06
N PHE A 517 -31.62 -39.90 -17.67
CA PHE A 517 -31.50 -39.35 -19.01
C PHE A 517 -32.31 -38.05 -19.15
N ILE A 518 -31.83 -37.09 -19.93
CA ILE A 518 -32.54 -35.83 -20.22
C ILE A 518 -32.83 -35.78 -21.72
N GLU A 519 -34.11 -35.89 -22.10
CA GLU A 519 -34.57 -35.94 -23.50
C GLU A 519 -34.61 -34.57 -24.20
N THR A 520 -34.39 -33.47 -23.47
CA THR A 520 -34.53 -32.11 -24.03
C THR A 520 -33.22 -31.34 -23.88
N PRO A 521 -32.34 -31.37 -24.89
CA PRO A 521 -31.34 -30.32 -25.07
C PRO A 521 -32.06 -28.97 -25.15
N CYS A 522 -31.36 -27.87 -24.81
CA CYS A 522 -31.81 -26.54 -25.21
C CYS A 522 -32.15 -26.59 -26.71
N PRO A 523 -33.31 -26.11 -27.17
CA PRO A 523 -33.63 -26.09 -28.60
C PRO A 523 -32.49 -25.39 -29.36
N ASP A 524 -31.98 -26.04 -30.41
CA ASP A 524 -30.96 -25.48 -31.29
C ASP A 524 -31.41 -24.09 -31.76
N TRP A 525 -30.56 -23.09 -31.56
CA TRP A 525 -30.87 -21.70 -31.91
C TRP A 525 -30.71 -21.47 -33.41
N GLU A 526 -31.79 -21.12 -34.11
CA GLU A 526 -31.68 -20.48 -35.43
C GLU A 526 -31.13 -19.06 -35.26
N GLU A 527 -29.95 -18.80 -35.84
CA GLU A 527 -29.33 -17.48 -35.93
C GLU A 527 -30.22 -16.55 -36.77
N ASN A 528 -30.80 -15.53 -36.14
CA ASN A 528 -31.47 -14.46 -36.87
C ASN A 528 -30.55 -13.22 -36.87
N THR A 529 -29.76 -13.08 -37.92
CA THR A 529 -28.63 -12.14 -38.05
C THR A 529 -29.00 -10.70 -38.43
N ASN A 530 -30.29 -10.33 -38.42
CA ASN A 530 -30.74 -9.02 -38.94
C ASN A 530 -31.48 -8.16 -37.91
N ASN A 531 -30.79 -7.70 -36.86
CA ASN A 531 -31.31 -6.57 -36.08
C ASN A 531 -30.19 -5.64 -35.58
N THR A 532 -29.93 -4.59 -36.36
CA THR A 532 -28.92 -3.54 -36.14
C THR A 532 -29.41 -2.44 -35.18
N ALA A 533 -29.90 -2.82 -34.01
CA ALA A 533 -30.21 -1.89 -32.92
C ALA A 533 -29.62 -2.43 -31.62
N LEU A 534 -28.75 -1.63 -30.98
CA LEU A 534 -28.22 -1.87 -29.63
C LEU A 534 -29.41 -1.98 -28.65
N THR A 535 -29.82 -3.21 -28.40
CA THR A 535 -30.95 -3.59 -27.55
C THR A 535 -30.46 -4.64 -26.55
N PRO A 536 -31.25 -4.99 -25.51
CA PRO A 536 -30.90 -5.90 -24.40
C PRO A 536 -30.45 -7.34 -24.74
N SER A 537 -30.01 -7.61 -25.98
CA SER A 537 -29.48 -8.88 -26.46
C SER A 537 -27.97 -9.08 -26.19
N SER A 538 -27.21 -8.04 -25.79
CA SER A 538 -25.82 -8.20 -25.32
C SER A 538 -25.68 -9.08 -24.07
N PHE A 539 -26.76 -9.15 -23.28
CA PHE A 539 -26.89 -10.02 -22.10
C PHE A 539 -26.89 -11.51 -22.45
N ASP A 540 -27.45 -11.85 -23.60
CA ASP A 540 -27.56 -13.22 -24.06
C ASP A 540 -26.20 -13.70 -24.59
N SER A 541 -25.46 -12.84 -25.30
CA SER A 541 -24.14 -13.19 -25.83
C SER A 541 -23.11 -13.46 -24.74
N THR A 542 -23.06 -12.71 -23.64
CA THR A 542 -22.02 -12.85 -22.60
C THR A 542 -22.21 -14.11 -21.74
N PHE A 543 -23.47 -14.40 -21.35
CA PHE A 543 -23.79 -15.65 -20.63
C PHE A 543 -23.63 -16.89 -21.54
N ARG A 544 -24.03 -16.79 -22.82
CA ARG A 544 -23.73 -17.80 -23.86
C ARG A 544 -22.23 -17.96 -24.09
N TRP A 545 -21.46 -16.88 -24.03
CA TRP A 545 -20.02 -16.82 -24.28
C TRP A 545 -19.16 -17.61 -23.32
N PHE A 546 -19.39 -17.41 -22.02
CA PHE A 546 -18.61 -18.08 -20.98
C PHE A 546 -18.87 -19.59 -20.93
N HIS A 547 -19.98 -20.06 -21.51
CA HIS A 547 -20.40 -21.45 -21.47
C HIS A 547 -20.35 -22.12 -22.87
N TYR A 548 -19.91 -21.42 -23.91
CA TYR A 548 -19.67 -22.00 -25.23
C TYR A 548 -18.30 -22.68 -25.28
N TYR A 549 -18.28 -23.98 -24.99
CA TYR A 549 -17.12 -24.83 -25.23
C TYR A 549 -17.12 -25.25 -26.71
N ASP A 550 -16.20 -24.72 -27.51
CA ASP A 550 -16.00 -25.20 -28.88
C ASP A 550 -15.34 -26.58 -28.84
N ALA A 551 -16.18 -27.62 -28.89
CA ALA A 551 -15.74 -29.02 -28.84
C ALA A 551 -14.80 -29.40 -29.98
N SER A 552 -14.81 -28.66 -31.10
CA SER A 552 -13.93 -28.89 -32.24
C SER A 552 -12.53 -28.31 -32.03
N LYS A 553 -12.40 -27.21 -31.26
CA LYS A 553 -11.13 -26.50 -31.00
C LYS A 553 -10.57 -26.69 -29.59
N LYS A 554 -11.30 -27.33 -28.68
CA LYS A 554 -10.90 -27.60 -27.27
C LYS A 554 -10.37 -26.38 -26.50
N GLN A 555 -10.91 -25.20 -26.77
CA GLN A 555 -10.47 -23.97 -26.13
C GLN A 555 -11.65 -23.03 -25.87
N TYR A 556 -11.53 -22.20 -24.84
CA TYR A 556 -12.48 -21.13 -24.53
C TYR A 556 -12.09 -19.84 -25.30
N PRO A 557 -13.03 -19.06 -25.86
CA PRO A 557 -12.73 -17.85 -26.61
C PRO A 557 -12.43 -16.60 -25.73
N LYS A 558 -11.80 -15.55 -26.30
CA LYS A 558 -11.29 -14.32 -25.61
C LYS A 558 -12.18 -13.08 -25.80
N LEU A 559 -12.45 -12.30 -24.74
CA LEU A 559 -13.34 -11.12 -24.77
C LEU A 559 -12.87 -9.97 -25.71
N SER A 560 -13.82 -9.37 -26.45
CA SER A 560 -13.68 -8.12 -27.22
C SER A 560 -14.66 -7.05 -26.69
N LEU A 561 -14.28 -5.79 -26.83
CA LEU A 561 -15.01 -4.62 -26.32
C LEU A 561 -15.62 -3.73 -27.37
N ASP A 562 -15.38 -4.08 -28.61
CA ASP A 562 -16.22 -3.62 -29.69
C ASP A 562 -17.31 -4.67 -29.84
N GLY A 563 -18.56 -4.22 -29.91
CA GLY A 563 -19.68 -5.04 -30.33
C GLY A 563 -19.57 -5.48 -31.79
N ASN A 564 -18.38 -5.88 -32.24
CA ASN A 564 -18.10 -6.50 -33.53
C ASN A 564 -17.24 -7.75 -33.31
N TRP A 565 -17.70 -8.77 -34.01
CA TRP A 565 -17.19 -10.10 -34.08
C TRP A 565 -16.83 -10.38 -35.52
N GLY A 566 -15.58 -10.75 -35.76
CA GLY A 566 -14.96 -10.87 -37.09
C GLY A 566 -13.95 -9.74 -37.30
N GLU A 567 -12.70 -9.99 -37.71
CA GLU A 567 -12.18 -11.10 -38.51
C GLU A 567 -10.93 -11.72 -37.85
N ILE A 568 -10.85 -13.04 -37.87
CA ILE A 568 -9.57 -13.77 -37.90
C ILE A 568 -9.48 -14.25 -39.35
N ASP A 569 -8.63 -13.61 -40.15
CA ASP A 569 -8.03 -14.26 -41.31
C ASP A 569 -6.62 -14.72 -40.91
N ASP A 570 -6.43 -16.02 -41.16
CA ASP A 570 -5.23 -16.89 -41.12
C ASP A 570 -4.47 -17.14 -39.80
#